data_AF-A0AAE1YJ45-F1
#
_entry.id   AF-A0AAE1YJ45-F1
#
_cell.length_a   1.000
_cell.length_b   1.000
_cell.length_c   1.000
_cell.angle_alpha   90.00
_cell.angle_beta   90.00
_cell.angle_gamma   90.00
#
_symmetry.space_group_name_H-M   'P 1'
#
loop_
_entity.id
_entity.type
_entity.pdbx_description
1 polymer ?
#
loop_
_entity_poly.entity_id
_entity_poly.type
_entity_poly.pdbx_seq_one_letter_code
_entity_poly.pdbx_strand_id
1 'polypeptide(L)'
;MLDPDDFVHSSYHVKTYYKVYESAMKPMNSSRLWEKIGYIPPLPPNFGRKRGRPKKTRKPSVDEDPKEKKKRIKEKKKRIKEKKGSIKLNKQRWKVHCHFCGGEWHNKKGCEWRKFAEGFPPDEETRQTQPQEEMTQANDIRMQEQDT
;
A
#
# COMPACT_ATOMS: atom_id res chain seq x y z
N MET A 1 0.22 70.77 16.24
CA MET A 1 -0.87 69.98 15.66
C MET A 1 -0.41 68.53 15.78
N LEU A 2 -1.13 67.70 16.54
CA LEU A 2 -0.74 66.30 16.72
C LEU A 2 -1.21 65.51 15.50
N ASP A 3 -0.36 64.66 14.95
CA ASP A 3 -0.72 63.80 13.83
C ASP A 3 -1.53 62.60 14.37
N PRO A 4 -2.66 62.25 13.74
CA PRO A 4 -3.48 61.12 14.18
C PRO A 4 -2.72 59.79 14.14
N ASP A 5 -1.68 59.70 13.31
CA ASP A 5 -0.81 58.53 13.17
C ASP A 5 -0.02 58.20 14.46
N ASP A 6 0.20 59.16 15.36
CA ASP A 6 0.91 58.93 16.64
C ASP A 6 0.06 58.17 17.68
N PHE A 7 -1.26 58.11 17.47
CA PHE A 7 -2.20 57.36 18.33
C PHE A 7 -2.48 55.95 17.82
N VAL A 8 -1.98 55.62 16.63
CA VAL A 8 -2.20 54.34 15.97
C VAL A 8 -1.07 53.38 16.36
N HIS A 9 -1.42 52.11 16.61
CA HIS A 9 -0.41 51.11 16.93
C HIS A 9 0.52 50.85 15.74
N SER A 10 1.82 50.67 16.02
CA SER A 10 2.88 50.43 15.03
C SER A 10 2.56 49.38 13.95
N SER A 11 1.73 48.38 14.28
CA SER A 11 1.28 47.32 13.37
C SER A 11 0.47 47.79 12.17
N TYR A 12 -0.21 48.95 12.29
CA TYR A 12 -1.08 49.49 11.22
C TYR A 12 -0.35 50.50 10.33
N HIS A 13 0.91 50.84 10.63
CA HIS A 13 1.66 51.74 9.76
C HIS A 13 2.03 51.07 8.45
N VAL A 14 1.99 51.85 7.37
CA VAL A 14 2.42 51.45 6.03
C VAL A 14 3.85 50.88 6.03
N LYS A 15 4.74 51.44 6.86
CA LYS A 15 6.11 50.92 7.04
C LYS A 15 6.11 49.46 7.50
N THR A 16 5.21 49.08 8.40
CA THR A 16 5.10 47.72 8.92
C THR A 16 4.51 46.79 7.87
N TYR A 17 3.51 47.26 7.11
CA TYR A 17 3.01 46.54 5.95
C TYR A 17 4.13 46.20 4.96
N TYR A 18 4.95 47.19 4.56
CA TYR A 18 6.08 46.93 3.69
C TYR A 18 7.06 45.93 4.30
N LYS A 19 7.46 46.08 5.56
CA LYS A 19 8.38 45.10 6.22
C LYS A 19 7.84 43.67 6.22
N VAL A 20 6.54 43.49 6.46
CA VAL A 20 5.91 42.15 6.51
C VAL A 20 5.89 41.49 5.13
N TYR A 21 5.62 42.28 4.09
CA TYR A 21 5.48 41.78 2.71
C TYR A 21 6.73 42.02 1.84
N GLU A 22 7.79 42.63 2.37
CA GLU A 22 9.07 42.88 1.69
C GLU A 22 9.73 41.56 1.29
N SER A 23 9.62 40.56 2.17
CA SER A 23 10.10 39.22 1.89
C SER A 23 9.17 38.52 0.90
N ALA A 24 9.50 38.62 -0.39
CA ALA A 24 8.84 37.81 -1.42
C ALA A 24 9.07 36.33 -1.10
N MET A 25 7.99 35.58 -0.85
CA MET A 25 8.06 34.13 -0.86
C MET A 25 8.44 33.70 -2.28
N LYS A 26 9.71 33.32 -2.45
CA LYS A 26 10.18 32.81 -3.74
C LYS A 26 9.32 31.60 -4.12
N PRO A 27 8.94 31.45 -5.39
CA PRO A 27 8.25 30.24 -5.82
C PRO A 27 9.11 29.04 -5.46
N MET A 28 8.52 28.08 -4.75
CA MET A 28 9.21 26.83 -4.46
C MET A 28 9.32 26.04 -5.76
N ASN A 29 10.50 25.49 -6.02
CA ASN A 29 10.72 24.63 -7.18
C ASN A 29 9.70 23.48 -7.18
N SER A 30 9.23 23.08 -8.35
CA SER A 30 8.31 21.93 -8.46
C SER A 30 8.98 20.66 -7.94
N SER A 31 8.18 19.69 -7.47
CA SER A 31 8.68 18.40 -6.98
C SER A 31 9.55 17.64 -7.99
N ARG A 32 9.44 17.95 -9.28
CA ARG A 32 10.27 17.39 -10.35
C ARG A 32 11.74 17.82 -10.26
N LEU A 33 12.01 19.00 -9.71
CA LEU A 33 13.36 19.57 -9.55
C LEU A 33 13.99 19.23 -8.20
N TRP A 34 13.26 18.57 -7.31
CA TRP A 34 13.80 18.17 -6.01
C TRP A 34 14.70 16.96 -6.18
N GLU A 35 15.80 16.93 -5.42
CA GLU A 35 16.68 15.78 -5.36
C GLU A 35 15.91 14.54 -4.90
N LYS A 36 15.98 13.45 -5.66
CA LYS A 36 15.37 12.19 -5.28
C LYS A 36 16.24 11.55 -4.20
N ILE A 37 15.83 11.70 -2.95
CA ILE A 37 16.55 11.07 -1.86
C ILE A 37 16.15 9.58 -1.82
N GLY A 38 17.15 8.68 -1.73
CA GLY A 38 16.96 7.23 -1.68
C GLY A 38 16.37 6.71 -0.36
N TYR A 39 15.70 7.58 0.42
CA TYR A 39 15.08 7.18 1.68
C TYR A 39 13.88 6.28 1.43
N ILE A 40 13.80 5.22 2.25
CA ILE A 40 12.59 4.41 2.34
C ILE A 40 11.50 5.31 2.95
N PRO A 41 10.36 5.52 2.26
CA PRO A 41 9.29 6.33 2.83
C PRO A 41 8.82 5.69 4.13
N PRO A 42 8.49 6.49 5.16
CA PRO A 42 7.97 5.95 6.40
C PRO A 42 6.72 5.12 6.11
N LEU A 43 6.59 3.98 6.77
CA LEU A 43 5.37 3.19 6.68
C LEU A 43 4.20 4.08 7.15
N PRO A 44 3.07 4.06 6.45
CA PRO A 44 1.90 4.79 6.89
C PRO A 44 1.53 4.33 8.31
N PRO A 45 1.03 5.24 9.17
CA PRO A 45 0.52 4.82 10.47
C PRO A 45 -0.52 3.72 10.28
N ASN A 46 -0.46 2.69 11.13
CA ASN A 46 -1.42 1.58 11.08
C ASN A 46 -2.77 2.05 11.64
N PHE A 47 -3.50 2.81 10.84
CA PHE A 47 -4.92 3.03 11.05
C PHE A 47 -5.62 1.70 10.74
N GLY A 48 -5.70 0.81 11.74
CA GLY A 48 -6.50 -0.41 11.66
C GLY A 48 -7.93 -0.11 11.17
N ARG A 49 -8.73 -1.13 10.86
CA ARG A 49 -10.08 -0.93 10.33
C ARG A 49 -10.90 -0.03 11.27
N LYS A 50 -11.09 1.23 10.87
CA LYS A 50 -11.94 2.17 11.61
C LYS A 50 -13.31 1.51 11.75
N ARG A 51 -13.90 1.56 12.95
CA ARG A 51 -15.30 1.18 13.15
C ARG A 51 -16.10 1.99 12.13
N GLY A 52 -16.66 1.30 11.13
CA GLY A 52 -17.44 1.96 10.09
C GLY A 52 -18.56 2.78 10.71
N ARG A 53 -19.10 3.75 9.96
CA ARG A 53 -20.21 4.58 10.40
C ARG A 53 -21.30 3.69 11.04
N PRO A 54 -21.71 3.94 12.31
CA PRO A 54 -22.79 3.20 12.92
C PRO A 54 -24.01 3.18 11.99
N LYS A 55 -24.56 1.99 11.76
CA LYS A 55 -25.70 1.84 10.84
C LYS A 55 -26.90 2.57 11.45
N LYS A 56 -27.39 3.62 10.76
CA LYS A 56 -28.57 4.37 11.17
C LYS A 56 -29.80 3.46 11.01
N THR A 57 -30.24 2.83 12.10
CA THR A 57 -31.54 2.14 12.14
C THR A 57 -32.63 3.18 12.37
N ARG A 58 -33.72 3.11 11.59
CA ARG A 58 -34.92 3.93 11.83
C ARG A 58 -35.50 3.54 13.20
N LYS A 59 -35.80 4.53 14.06
CA LYS A 59 -36.61 4.32 15.27
C LYS A 59 -38.03 3.89 14.84
N PRO A 60 -38.57 2.76 15.36
CA PRO A 60 -39.97 2.42 15.11
C PRO A 60 -40.87 3.53 15.67
N SER A 61 -41.92 3.91 14.95
CA SER A 61 -42.99 4.78 15.47
C SER A 61 -43.83 4.01 16.48
N VAL A 62 -44.58 4.71 17.33
CA VAL A 62 -45.42 4.09 18.38
C VAL A 62 -46.40 3.07 17.79
N ASP A 63 -46.89 3.32 16.58
CA ASP A 63 -47.84 2.45 15.87
C ASP A 63 -47.21 1.25 15.14
N GLU A 64 -45.88 1.11 15.13
CA GLU A 64 -45.19 0.01 14.44
C GLU A 64 -44.90 -1.14 15.40
N ASP A 65 -45.78 -2.14 15.41
CA ASP A 65 -45.59 -3.37 16.17
C ASP A 65 -44.29 -4.09 15.77
N PRO A 66 -43.32 -4.29 16.71
CA PRO A 66 -42.06 -4.98 16.40
C PRO A 66 -42.26 -6.41 15.87
N LYS A 67 -43.39 -7.04 16.24
CA LYS A 67 -43.79 -8.38 15.76
C LYS A 67 -44.16 -8.36 14.29
N GLU A 68 -44.87 -7.34 13.82
CA GLU A 68 -45.31 -7.24 12.42
C GLU A 68 -44.14 -7.01 11.47
N LYS A 69 -43.20 -6.14 11.84
CA LYS A 69 -41.95 -5.94 11.10
C LYS A 69 -41.14 -7.24 10.97
N LYS A 70 -41.04 -8.04 12.04
CA LYS A 70 -40.38 -9.35 12.01
C LYS A 70 -41.12 -10.34 11.11
N LYS A 71 -42.46 -10.35 11.11
CA LYS A 71 -43.28 -11.18 10.21
C LYS A 71 -43.02 -10.81 8.74
N ARG A 72 -43.10 -9.52 8.38
CA ARG A 72 -42.80 -9.03 7.02
C ARG A 72 -41.39 -9.39 6.55
N ILE A 73 -40.37 -9.29 7.42
CA ILE A 73 -39.00 -9.69 7.09
C ILE A 73 -38.89 -11.21 6.85
N LYS A 74 -39.55 -12.03 7.68
CA LYS A 74 -39.58 -13.50 7.51
C LYS A 74 -40.26 -13.89 6.20
N GLU A 75 -41.39 -13.27 5.90
CA GLU A 75 -42.17 -13.53 4.68
C GLU A 75 -41.41 -13.10 3.42
N LYS A 76 -40.75 -11.94 3.43
CA LYS A 76 -39.86 -11.51 2.34
C LYS A 76 -38.70 -12.49 2.13
N LYS A 77 -38.10 -13.01 3.21
CA LYS A 77 -37.06 -14.05 3.12
C LYS A 77 -37.60 -15.36 2.55
N LYS A 78 -38.83 -15.75 2.92
CA LYS A 78 -39.51 -16.94 2.38
C LYS A 78 -39.74 -16.80 0.87
N ARG A 79 -40.31 -15.68 0.41
CA ARG A 79 -40.48 -15.39 -1.03
C ARG A 79 -39.16 -15.37 -1.80
N ILE A 80 -38.09 -14.82 -1.22
CA ILE A 80 -36.75 -14.85 -1.83
C ILE A 80 -36.23 -16.29 -1.91
N LYS A 81 -36.45 -17.12 -0.87
CA LYS A 81 -36.07 -18.53 -0.86
C LYS A 81 -36.84 -19.34 -1.90
N GLU A 82 -38.13 -19.06 -2.09
CA GLU A 82 -38.99 -19.69 -3.10
C GLU A 82 -38.61 -19.25 -4.53
N LYS A 83 -38.22 -17.98 -4.72
CA LYS A 83 -37.69 -17.46 -6.00
C LYS A 83 -36.26 -17.91 -6.34
N LYS A 84 -35.59 -18.70 -5.48
CA LYS A 84 -34.28 -19.33 -5.78
C LYS A 84 -34.40 -20.57 -6.69
N GLY A 85 -35.49 -20.70 -7.45
CA GLY A 85 -35.50 -21.49 -8.68
C GLY A 85 -34.73 -20.84 -9.83
N SER A 86 -34.05 -19.71 -9.61
CA SER A 86 -33.11 -19.12 -10.56
C SER A 86 -31.79 -19.89 -10.55
N ILE A 87 -31.39 -20.37 -11.73
CA ILE A 87 -30.12 -21.05 -12.00
C ILE A 87 -28.98 -20.23 -11.37
N LYS A 88 -28.32 -20.77 -10.36
CA LYS A 88 -27.10 -20.17 -9.82
C LYS A 88 -25.99 -20.42 -10.84
N LEU A 89 -25.61 -19.38 -11.60
CA LEU A 89 -24.39 -19.45 -12.40
C LEU A 89 -23.21 -19.71 -11.45
N ASN A 90 -22.53 -20.84 -11.62
CA ASN A 90 -21.28 -21.09 -10.92
C ASN A 90 -20.27 -20.05 -11.40
N LYS A 91 -19.49 -19.49 -10.48
CA LYS A 91 -18.42 -18.60 -10.89
C LYS A 91 -17.40 -19.45 -11.65
N GLN A 92 -17.19 -19.15 -12.93
CA GLN A 92 -16.22 -19.82 -13.78
C GLN A 92 -14.88 -19.85 -13.01
N ARG A 93 -14.44 -21.05 -12.63
CA ARG A 93 -13.32 -21.21 -11.68
C ARG A 93 -12.04 -20.82 -12.41
N TRP A 94 -11.38 -19.75 -11.96
CA TRP A 94 -10.02 -19.40 -12.39
C TRP A 94 -9.08 -20.55 -12.03
N LYS A 95 -8.32 -21.04 -13.00
CA LYS A 95 -7.31 -22.09 -12.77
C LYS A 95 -6.20 -21.53 -11.89
N VAL A 96 -6.07 -22.09 -10.70
CA VAL A 96 -5.02 -21.71 -9.76
C VAL A 96 -3.70 -22.32 -10.23
N HIS A 97 -2.66 -21.51 -10.38
CA HIS A 97 -1.32 -21.96 -10.78
C HIS A 97 -0.37 -21.87 -9.58
N CYS A 98 0.47 -22.88 -9.42
CA CYS A 98 1.47 -22.92 -8.36
C CYS A 98 2.69 -22.06 -8.72
N HIS A 99 3.03 -21.08 -7.89
CA HIS A 99 4.24 -20.25 -8.10
C HIS A 99 5.56 -21.03 -7.94
N PHE A 100 5.55 -22.22 -7.32
CA PHE A 100 6.78 -23.01 -7.10
C PHE A 100 7.08 -23.94 -8.27
N CYS A 101 6.12 -24.77 -8.70
CA CYS A 101 6.31 -25.74 -9.79
C CYS A 101 5.60 -25.36 -11.11
N GLY A 102 4.84 -24.27 -11.14
CA GLY A 102 4.07 -23.85 -12.33
C GLY A 102 2.79 -24.65 -12.59
N GLY A 103 2.56 -25.78 -11.91
CA GLY A 103 1.42 -26.66 -12.15
C GLY A 103 0.06 -26.03 -11.85
N GLU A 104 -0.96 -26.44 -12.61
CA GLU A 104 -2.35 -26.04 -12.40
C GLU A 104 -2.99 -26.79 -11.21
N TRP A 105 -4.12 -26.27 -10.71
CA TRP A 105 -5.00 -26.88 -9.70
C TRP A 105 -4.51 -26.92 -8.25
N HIS A 106 -3.35 -26.35 -7.94
CA HIS A 106 -2.87 -26.21 -6.58
C HIS A 106 -2.06 -24.91 -6.37
N ASN A 107 -2.01 -24.44 -5.12
CA ASN A 107 -1.23 -23.26 -4.73
C ASN A 107 0.16 -23.67 -4.23
N LYS A 108 1.10 -22.72 -4.08
CA LYS A 108 2.45 -22.93 -3.51
C LYS A 108 2.43 -23.72 -2.19
N LYS A 109 1.42 -23.55 -1.34
CA LYS A 109 1.29 -24.29 -0.06
C LYS A 109 0.85 -25.75 -0.24
N GLY A 110 0.08 -26.05 -1.29
CA GLY A 110 -0.37 -27.40 -1.60
C GLY A 110 0.55 -28.13 -2.58
N CYS A 111 1.70 -27.54 -2.93
CA CYS A 111 2.63 -28.12 -3.88
C CYS A 111 3.42 -29.27 -3.24
N GLU A 112 3.31 -30.46 -3.80
CA GLU A 112 4.06 -31.64 -3.36
C GLU A 112 5.56 -31.44 -3.53
N TRP A 113 5.98 -30.81 -4.64
CA TRP A 113 7.40 -30.56 -4.91
C TRP A 113 8.01 -29.59 -3.91
N ARG A 114 7.23 -28.62 -3.42
CA ARG A 114 7.69 -27.74 -2.33
C ARG A 114 7.83 -28.51 -1.01
N LYS A 115 6.88 -29.37 -0.68
CA LYS A 115 6.95 -30.19 0.54
C LYS A 115 8.14 -31.15 0.49
N PHE A 116 8.46 -31.68 -0.68
CA PHE A 116 9.65 -32.48 -0.91
C PHE A 116 10.94 -31.66 -0.70
N ALA A 117 11.03 -30.45 -1.28
CA ALA A 117 12.17 -29.56 -1.11
C ALA A 117 12.36 -29.05 0.34
N GLU A 118 11.29 -28.92 1.12
CA GLU A 118 11.40 -28.59 2.56
C GLU A 118 11.93 -29.77 3.40
N GLY A 119 11.89 -31.00 2.87
CA GLY A 119 12.43 -32.20 3.53
C GLY A 119 13.94 -32.42 3.30
N PHE A 120 14.55 -31.71 2.36
CA PHE A 120 15.99 -31.68 2.12
C PHE A 120 16.45 -30.22 2.21
N PRO A 121 16.88 -29.73 3.39
CA PRO A 121 17.45 -28.40 3.48
C PRO A 121 18.65 -28.31 2.52
N PRO A 122 18.82 -27.21 1.77
CA PRO A 122 20.03 -27.03 0.98
C PRO A 122 21.21 -26.93 1.95
N ASP A 123 22.21 -27.78 1.77
CA ASP A 123 23.47 -27.68 2.50
C ASP A 123 24.08 -26.30 2.25
N GLU A 124 24.36 -25.57 3.32
CA GLU A 124 24.84 -24.17 3.36
C GLU A 124 26.28 -24.01 2.82
N GLU A 125 26.75 -24.93 1.99
CA GLU A 125 28.13 -25.01 1.51
C GLU A 125 28.29 -24.68 0.02
N THR A 126 27.22 -24.66 -0.78
CA THR A 126 27.32 -24.42 -2.24
C THR A 126 27.20 -22.95 -2.66
N ARG A 127 27.25 -21.99 -1.72
CA ARG A 127 27.17 -20.55 -2.06
C ARG A 127 28.51 -19.81 -2.08
N GLN A 128 29.64 -20.48 -1.80
CA GLN A 128 30.95 -19.81 -1.68
C GLN A 128 32.07 -20.32 -2.60
N THR A 129 31.80 -21.15 -3.60
CA THR A 129 32.83 -21.55 -4.58
C THR A 129 32.59 -20.96 -5.97
N GLN A 130 33.13 -19.74 -6.12
CA GLN A 130 33.78 -19.13 -7.30
C GLN A 130 33.01 -18.96 -8.64
N PRO A 131 33.23 -17.79 -9.30
CA PRO A 131 34.37 -17.67 -10.22
C PRO A 131 35.30 -16.50 -9.85
N GLN A 132 36.44 -16.79 -9.23
CA GLN A 132 37.58 -15.86 -9.15
C GLN A 132 38.89 -16.45 -9.71
N GLU A 133 38.90 -17.72 -10.10
CA GLU A 133 40.09 -18.40 -10.65
C GLU A 133 40.43 -18.04 -12.11
N GLU A 134 39.59 -17.34 -12.87
CA GLU A 134 39.96 -16.90 -14.23
C GLU A 134 40.85 -15.64 -14.28
N MET A 135 41.02 -14.91 -13.17
CA MET A 135 41.80 -13.65 -13.19
C MET A 135 43.28 -13.80 -12.85
N THR A 136 43.73 -14.93 -12.31
CA THR A 136 45.16 -15.11 -11.98
C THR A 136 45.98 -15.57 -13.18
N GLN A 137 45.37 -16.29 -14.14
CA GLN A 137 46.10 -16.79 -15.31
C GLN A 137 46.36 -15.70 -16.38
N ALA A 138 45.53 -14.67 -16.46
CA ALA A 138 45.75 -13.53 -17.37
C ALA A 138 46.81 -12.55 -16.88
N ASN A 139 47.10 -12.51 -15.57
CA ASN A 139 48.10 -11.61 -14.99
C ASN A 139 49.52 -12.19 -15.06
N ASP A 140 49.68 -13.52 -15.05
CA ASP A 140 50.99 -14.16 -15.23
C ASP A 140 51.49 -14.10 -16.68
N ILE A 141 50.60 -14.05 -17.67
CA ILE A 141 50.98 -13.89 -19.09
C ILE A 141 51.51 -12.47 -19.36
N ARG A 142 50.95 -11.45 -18.69
CA ARG A 142 51.31 -10.03 -18.90
C ARG A 142 52.70 -9.65 -18.39
N MET A 143 53.28 -10.42 -17.47
CA MET A 143 54.60 -10.14 -16.90
C MET A 143 55.76 -10.74 -17.72
N GLN A 144 55.51 -11.64 -18.66
CA GLN A 144 56.57 -12.30 -19.43
C GLN A 144 56.91 -11.60 -20.76
N GLU A 145 56.09 -10.62 -21.20
CA GLU A 145 56.32 -9.88 -22.45
C GLU A 145 57.14 -8.59 -22.28
N GLN A 146 57.70 -8.32 -21.10
CA GLN A 146 58.51 -7.11 -20.84
C GLN A 146 60.03 -7.33 -20.81
N ASP A 147 60.51 -8.58 -20.95
CA ASP A 147 61.93 -8.93 -20.94
C ASP A 147 62.38 -9.73 -22.19
N THR A 148 61.97 -9.29 -23.39
CA THR A 148 62.62 -9.64 -24.67
C THR A 148 62.69 -8.48 -25.63
#